data_AF-X1CV50-F1
#
_entry.id   AF-X1CV50-F1
#
_cell.length_a   1.000
_cell.length_b   1.000
_cell.length_c   1.000
_cell.angle_alpha   90.00
_cell.angle_beta   90.00
_cell.angle_gamma   90.00
#
_symmetry.space_group_name_H-M   'P 1'
#
loop_
_entity.id
_entity.type
_entity.pdbx_description
1 polymer ?
#
loop_
_entity_poly.entity_id
_entity_poly.type
_entity_poly.pdbx_seq_one_letter_code
_entity_poly.pdbx_strand_id
1 'polypeptide(L)'
;SKMKNLGLPIQKMALEKFGNIVYGNTILFGIFTVVTKIFSEESAMETIKQFVPSSTLEKNMEAFKFGKQKAEEFLTQLKEGMS
;
A
#
# COMPACT_ATOMS: atom_id res chain seq x y z
N SER A 1 20.92 1.49 16.41
CA SER A 1 19.50 1.65 16.03
C SER A 1 18.90 0.28 15.77
N LYS A 2 17.76 -0.09 16.37
CA LYS A 2 17.04 -1.33 16.01
C LYS A 2 16.21 -1.07 14.75
N MET A 3 16.53 -1.75 13.65
CA MET A 3 15.74 -1.68 12.42
C MET A 3 14.41 -2.41 12.62
N LYS A 4 13.29 -1.78 12.23
CA LYS A 4 11.97 -2.41 12.18
C LYS A 4 11.70 -2.80 10.73
N ASN A 5 11.39 -4.07 10.48
CA ASN A 5 11.19 -4.60 9.14
C ASN A 5 9.72 -4.94 8.91
N LEU A 6 9.17 -4.46 7.79
CA LEU A 6 7.87 -4.90 7.28
C LEU A 6 8.10 -5.85 6.10
N GLY A 7 8.06 -7.16 6.36
CA GLY A 7 8.23 -8.18 5.34
C GLY A 7 6.89 -8.66 4.80
N LEU A 8 6.38 -8.04 3.74
CA LEU A 8 5.12 -8.43 3.09
C LEU A 8 5.35 -9.06 1.71
N PRO A 9 4.69 -10.18 1.36
CA PRO A 9 4.82 -10.82 0.05
C PRO A 9 3.93 -10.11 -1.00
N ILE A 10 4.29 -8.88 -1.37
CA ILE A 10 3.47 -7.96 -2.19
C ILE A 10 2.91 -8.62 -3.45
N GLN A 11 3.76 -9.33 -4.22
CA GLN A 11 3.36 -9.97 -5.48
C GLN A 11 2.33 -11.08 -5.27
N LYS A 12 2.51 -11.89 -4.22
CA LYS A 12 1.56 -12.96 -3.87
C LYS A 12 0.21 -12.37 -3.46
N MET A 13 0.20 -11.32 -2.63
CA MET A 13 -1.04 -10.65 -2.24
C MET A 13 -1.75 -9.99 -3.43
N ALA A 14 -0.99 -9.39 -4.35
CA ALA A 14 -1.55 -8.83 -5.58
C ALA A 14 -2.21 -9.90 -6.45
N LEU A 15 -1.54 -11.04 -6.63
CA LEU A 15 -2.08 -12.17 -7.39
C LEU A 15 -3.34 -12.75 -6.73
N GLU A 16 -3.30 -13.02 -5.42
CA GLU A 16 -4.43 -13.63 -4.69
C GLU A 16 -5.65 -12.72 -4.61
N LYS A 17 -5.46 -11.41 -4.40
CA LYS A 17 -6.57 -10.48 -4.21
C LYS A 17 -7.09 -9.85 -5.51
N PHE A 18 -6.21 -9.59 -6.47
CA PHE A 18 -6.57 -8.85 -7.69
C PHE A 18 -6.39 -9.65 -8.98
N GLY A 19 -5.92 -10.90 -8.88
CA GLY A 19 -5.71 -11.80 -10.03
C GLY A 19 -4.53 -11.40 -10.93
N ASN A 20 -3.76 -10.38 -10.55
CA ASN A 20 -2.64 -9.90 -11.35
C ASN A 20 -1.56 -9.23 -10.49
N ILE A 21 -0.32 -9.65 -10.68
CA ILE A 21 0.84 -9.11 -9.96
C ILE A 21 1.10 -7.63 -10.24
N VAL A 22 0.60 -7.08 -11.36
CA VAL A 22 0.83 -5.67 -11.71
C VAL A 22 0.26 -4.71 -10.67
N TYR A 23 -0.78 -5.10 -9.92
CA TYR A 23 -1.35 -4.27 -8.85
C TYR A 23 -0.44 -4.18 -7.61
N GLY A 24 0.63 -4.99 -7.55
CA GLY A 24 1.59 -4.97 -6.45
C GLY A 24 2.29 -3.63 -6.27
N ASN A 25 2.54 -2.89 -7.34
CA ASN A 25 3.14 -1.56 -7.25
C ASN A 25 2.24 -0.57 -6.49
N THR A 26 0.93 -0.61 -6.74
CA THR A 26 -0.05 0.27 -6.12
C THR A 26 -0.33 -0.13 -4.68
N ILE A 27 -0.29 -1.42 -4.36
CA ILE A 27 -0.28 -1.91 -2.97
C ILE A 27 0.94 -1.35 -2.22
N LEU A 28 2.14 -1.48 -2.82
CA LEU A 28 3.38 -0.97 -2.22
C LEU A 28 3.34 0.54 -2.05
N PHE A 29 2.77 1.27 -3.02
CA PHE A 29 2.61 2.71 -2.94
C PHE A 29 1.70 3.11 -1.77
N GLY A 30 0.56 2.43 -1.58
CA GLY A 30 -0.31 2.62 -0.41
C GLY A 30 0.41 2.39 0.91
N ILE A 31 1.21 1.33 1.00
CA ILE A 31 2.03 1.04 2.19
C ILE A 31 3.02 2.19 2.45
N PHE A 32 3.75 2.59 1.42
CA PHE A 32 4.77 3.64 1.51
C PHE A 32 4.19 4.97 1.97
N THR A 33 3.03 5.38 1.42
CA THR A 33 2.33 6.62 1.79
C THR A 33 2.05 6.68 3.29
N VAL A 34 1.48 5.61 3.84
CA VAL A 34 1.06 5.57 5.25
C VAL A 34 2.26 5.46 6.19
N VAL A 35 3.23 4.61 5.87
CA VAL A 35 4.39 4.37 6.73
C VAL A 35 5.29 5.61 6.79
N THR A 36 5.55 6.25 5.64
CA THR A 36 6.53 7.34 5.56
C THR A 36 5.93 8.72 5.80
N LYS A 37 4.65 8.92 5.49
CA LYS A 37 3.96 10.22 5.55
C LYS A 37 4.67 11.36 4.80
N ILE A 38 5.46 11.02 3.77
CA ILE A 38 6.21 12.02 2.96
C ILE A 38 5.26 12.90 2.13
N PHE A 39 4.12 12.35 1.71
CA PHE A 39 3.06 13.07 1.01
C PHE A 39 1.69 12.66 1.56
N SER A 40 0.66 13.48 1.31
CA SER A 40 -0.70 13.21 1.77
C SER A 40 -1.32 12.03 1.03
N GLU A 41 -2.30 11.38 1.65
CA GLU A 41 -3.10 10.34 0.99
C GLU A 41 -3.80 10.87 -0.26
N GLU A 42 -4.28 12.11 -0.20
CA GLU A 42 -4.91 12.79 -1.33
C GLU A 42 -3.94 12.93 -2.53
N SER A 43 -2.73 13.45 -2.31
CA SER A 43 -1.72 13.57 -3.38
C SER A 43 -1.32 12.21 -3.95
N ALA A 44 -1.27 11.17 -3.12
CA ALA A 44 -1.04 9.80 -3.59
C ALA A 44 -2.18 9.30 -4.50
N MET A 45 -3.43 9.54 -4.09
CA MET A 45 -4.61 9.15 -4.86
C MET A 45 -4.72 9.94 -6.18
N GLU A 46 -4.38 11.22 -6.19
CA GLU A 46 -4.30 12.03 -7.42
C GLU A 46 -3.23 11.51 -8.38
N THR A 47 -2.07 11.14 -7.85
CA THR A 47 -0.99 10.51 -8.65
C THR A 47 -1.49 9.24 -9.34
N ILE A 48 -2.22 8.38 -8.61
CA ILE A 48 -2.81 7.18 -9.21
C ILE A 48 -3.76 7.58 -10.34
N LYS A 49 -4.73 8.48 -10.08
CA LYS A 49 -5.69 8.95 -11.09
C LYS A 49 -5.02 9.52 -12.35
N GLN A 50 -3.88 10.18 -12.20
CA GLN A 50 -3.15 10.80 -13.30
C GLN A 50 -2.35 9.79 -14.15
N PHE A 51 -1.74 8.77 -13.53
CA PHE A 51 -0.75 7.92 -14.19
C PHE A 51 -1.23 6.51 -14.52
N VAL A 52 -2.29 5.98 -13.89
CA VAL A 52 -2.81 4.66 -14.26
C VAL A 52 -3.86 4.75 -15.37
N PRO A 53 -3.94 3.75 -16.28
CA PRO A 53 -4.98 3.69 -17.30
C PRO A 53 -6.39 3.67 -16.68
N SER A 54 -7.31 4.44 -17.27
CA SER A 54 -8.70 4.54 -16.83
C SER A 54 -9.41 3.19 -16.70
N SER A 55 -9.14 2.25 -17.61
CA SER A 55 -9.68 0.88 -17.59
C SER A 55 -9.29 0.06 -16.36
N THR A 56 -8.25 0.49 -15.62
CA THR A 56 -7.74 -0.19 -14.42
C THR A 56 -7.75 0.70 -13.19
N LEU A 57 -8.28 1.91 -13.29
CA LEU A 57 -8.22 2.92 -12.22
C LEU A 57 -8.89 2.42 -10.94
N GLU A 58 -10.10 1.88 -11.04
CA GLU A 58 -10.85 1.38 -9.88
C GLU A 58 -10.06 0.31 -9.10
N LYS A 59 -9.54 -0.70 -9.80
CA LYS A 59 -8.71 -1.75 -9.19
C LYS A 59 -7.42 -1.21 -8.58
N ASN A 60 -6.80 -0.20 -9.20
CA ASN A 60 -5.64 0.47 -8.62
C ASN A 60 -6.01 1.25 -7.35
N MET A 61 -7.14 1.96 -7.32
CA MET A 61 -7.61 2.63 -6.12
C MET A 61 -7.91 1.64 -4.98
N GLU A 62 -8.46 0.47 -5.28
CA GLU A 62 -8.64 -0.61 -4.32
C GLU A 62 -7.31 -1.20 -3.83
N ALA A 63 -6.35 -1.42 -4.74
CA ALA A 63 -5.00 -1.88 -4.40
C ALA A 63 -4.28 -0.90 -3.47
N PHE A 64 -4.43 0.40 -3.70
CA PHE A 64 -3.89 1.44 -2.83
C PHE A 64 -4.52 1.39 -1.42
N LYS A 65 -5.84 1.32 -1.34
CA LYS A 65 -6.57 1.19 -0.06
C LYS A 65 -6.15 -0.08 0.69
N PHE A 66 -5.98 -1.18 -0.02
CA PHE A 66 -5.49 -2.43 0.56
C PHE A 66 -4.06 -2.29 1.11
N GLY A 67 -3.16 -1.63 0.39
CA GLY A 67 -1.83 -1.30 0.87
C GLY A 67 -1.86 -0.43 2.12
N LYS A 68 -2.70 0.61 2.15
CA LYS A 68 -2.92 1.46 3.32
C LYS A 68 -3.35 0.65 4.54
N GLN A 69 -4.34 -0.23 4.39
CA GLN A 69 -4.79 -1.10 5.47
C GLN A 69 -3.64 -1.96 6.03
N LYS A 70 -2.79 -2.54 5.18
CA LYS A 70 -1.64 -3.34 5.62
C LYS A 70 -0.58 -2.52 6.37
N ALA A 71 -0.39 -1.26 5.99
CA ALA A 71 0.48 -0.37 6.74
C ALA A 71 -0.10 0.02 8.11
N GLU A 72 -1.41 0.27 8.20
CA GLU A 72 -2.08 0.56 9.46
C GLU A 72 -2.01 -0.64 10.43
N GLU A 73 -2.26 -1.85 9.94
CA GLU A 73 -2.07 -3.10 10.70
C GLU A 73 -0.64 -3.21 11.26
N PHE A 74 0.37 -2.96 10.43
CA PHE A 74 1.78 -2.98 10.86
C PHE A 74 2.10 -1.91 11.91
N LEU A 75 1.63 -0.68 11.72
CA LEU A 75 1.86 0.41 12.66
C LEU A 75 1.19 0.14 14.02
N THR A 76 0.03 -0.51 14.05
CA THR A 76 -0.62 -0.96 15.28
C THR A 76 0.21 -2.01 16.00
N GLN A 77 0.64 -3.06 15.29
CA GLN A 77 1.51 -4.11 15.85
C GLN A 77 2.82 -3.54 16.38
N LEU A 78 3.39 -2.53 15.72
CA LEU A 78 4.58 -1.84 16.20
C LEU A 78 4.35 -1.13 17.53
N LYS A 79 3.20 -0.46 17.71
CA LYS A 79 2.85 0.24 18.95
C LYS A 79 2.62 -0.73 20.10
N GLU A 80 1.89 -1.82 19.86
CA GLU A 80 1.61 -2.86 20.85
C GLU A 80 2.88 -3.62 21.26
N GLY A 81 3.81 -3.85 20.33
CA GLY A 81 5.12 -4.43 20.64
C GLY A 81 6.11 -3.46 21.32
N MET A 82 5.70 -2.22 21.61
CA MET A 82 6.45 -1.22 22.37
C MET A 82 5.84 -0.93 23.75
N SER A 83 4.64 -1.43 24.06
CA SER A 83 4.00 -1.40 25.38
C SER A 83 4.34 -2.64 26.21
#